data_AF-A0A0B2R010-F1
#
_entry.id   AF-A0A0B2R010-F1
#
_cell.length_a   1.000
_cell.length_b   1.000
_cell.length_c   1.000
_cell.angle_alpha   90.00
_cell.angle_beta   90.00
_cell.angle_gamma   90.00
#
_symmetry.space_group_name_H-M   'P 1'
#
loop_
_entity.id
_entity.type
_entity.pdbx_description
1 polymer ?
#
loop_
_entity_poly.entity_id
_entity_poly.type
_entity_poly.pdbx_seq_one_letter_code
_entity_poly.pdbx_strand_id
1 'polypeptide(L)'
;MLISGSSRHQGKTSFVEHRTFFHLYHSFHRLWIFLFMMFQGLTILAFNDGKFNAKTLREILSLGPTFVVMKLFESVLDIFMIKALQEESKSNGNSVVFRLYVIVIGIYAGVQFFISFLMRIPACHRLTNQCGRWPLVHFVKWLRQERHYVGRGMYERSSDFIKYMLFWLVILSGKFAFAYFLQIRPLVKPTKAIIIADNINYSWHDFVSKNNHNALTVVSVWAPVVAIYLLDIYVFYTLVSAVYGFLLGARDRLGEIRSLEALHKLFEQFPGAFMDTLHVPLPNRSSHQSSVQVVENSKADAARFAPFWNEIIRNLREEDYVTNFEMELLLMPRNSGDLPLVQWPLFLLASKVFQLL
;
A
#
# COMPACT_ATOMS: atom_id res chain seq x y z
N MET A 1 -0.57 47.67 24.07
CA MET A 1 -1.07 46.44 24.73
C MET A 1 -1.36 45.42 23.63
N LEU A 2 -0.35 44.65 23.23
CA LEU A 2 -0.48 43.57 22.24
C LEU A 2 -0.20 42.27 22.97
N ILE A 3 -1.23 41.43 23.04
CA ILE A 3 -1.19 40.11 23.69
C ILE A 3 -0.36 39.20 22.80
N SER A 4 0.83 38.84 23.27
CA SER A 4 1.66 37.79 22.69
C SER A 4 0.95 36.45 22.88
N GLY A 5 0.29 35.97 21.83
CA GLY A 5 -0.23 34.61 21.76
C GLY A 5 0.94 33.63 21.78
N SER A 6 1.15 32.98 22.92
CA SER A 6 2.04 31.84 23.04
C SER A 6 1.47 30.70 22.20
N SER A 7 1.94 30.58 20.96
CA SER A 7 1.74 29.38 20.15
C SER A 7 2.57 28.27 20.78
N ARG A 8 1.92 27.51 21.66
CA ARG A 8 2.46 26.28 22.25
C ARG A 8 2.81 25.35 21.09
N HIS A 9 4.08 25.33 20.70
CA HIS A 9 4.62 24.34 19.78
C HIS A 9 4.34 22.97 20.40
N GLN A 10 3.33 22.27 19.88
CA GLN A 10 3.21 20.84 20.09
C GLN A 10 4.42 20.24 19.39
N GLY A 11 5.46 19.94 20.19
CA GLY A 11 6.60 19.18 19.70
C GLY A 11 6.07 17.93 19.03
N LYS A 12 6.60 17.63 17.84
CA LYS A 12 6.32 16.41 17.10
C LYS A 12 6.30 15.24 18.09
N THR A 13 5.15 14.64 18.34
CA THR A 13 5.12 13.25 18.78
C THR A 13 5.68 12.50 17.60
N SER A 14 6.99 12.21 17.64
CA SER A 14 7.64 11.34 16.69
C SER A 14 6.73 10.12 16.57
N PHE A 15 6.09 9.95 15.43
CA PHE A 15 5.49 8.70 15.06
C PHE A 15 6.69 7.76 14.88
N VAL A 16 7.15 7.21 15.99
CA VAL A 16 8.10 6.12 15.99
C VAL A 16 7.32 4.96 15.41
N GLU A 17 7.52 4.67 14.13
CA GLU A 17 7.07 3.41 13.56
C GLU A 17 7.75 2.30 14.36
N HIS A 18 7.03 1.72 15.32
CA HIS A 18 7.45 0.50 16.00
C HIS A 18 7.38 -0.64 14.99
N ARG A 19 8.43 -0.77 14.17
CA ARG A 19 8.59 -1.82 13.17
C ARG A 19 9.01 -3.12 13.86
N THR A 20 8.07 -3.78 14.52
CA THR A 20 8.26 -5.21 14.81
C THR A 20 8.18 -5.99 13.50
N PHE A 21 9.04 -6.98 13.31
CA PHE A 21 9.07 -7.84 12.11
C PHE A 21 7.69 -8.44 11.79
N PHE A 22 6.91 -8.77 12.84
CA PHE A 22 5.55 -9.29 12.73
C PHE A 22 4.52 -8.29 12.18
N HIS A 23 4.77 -6.98 12.31
CA HIS A 23 3.90 -5.95 11.75
C HIS A 23 3.85 -6.03 10.22
N LEU A 24 4.99 -6.30 9.57
CA LEU A 24 5.03 -6.48 8.11
C LEU A 24 4.21 -7.69 7.67
N TYR A 25 4.30 -8.79 8.41
CA TYR A 25 3.50 -9.98 8.12
C TYR A 25 1.99 -9.73 8.31
N HIS A 26 1.60 -9.08 9.41
CA HIS A 26 0.22 -8.70 9.72
C HIS A 26 -0.37 -7.77 8.65
N SER A 27 0.34 -6.70 8.29
CA SER A 27 -0.11 -5.73 7.29
C SER A 27 -0.37 -6.35 5.92
N PHE A 28 0.36 -7.42 5.57
CA PHE A 28 0.27 -8.08 4.27
C PHE A 28 -0.22 -9.53 4.34
N HIS A 29 -0.98 -9.91 5.37
CA HIS A 29 -1.46 -11.29 5.57
C HIS A 29 -2.18 -11.88 4.34
N ARG A 30 -2.98 -11.07 3.63
CA ARG A 30 -3.70 -11.50 2.41
C ARG A 30 -2.73 -11.94 1.31
N LEU A 31 -1.60 -11.23 1.17
CA LEU A 31 -0.55 -11.56 0.21
C LEU A 31 0.15 -12.86 0.59
N TRP A 32 0.56 -13.02 1.86
CA TRP A 32 1.27 -14.21 2.32
C TRP A 32 0.44 -15.49 2.13
N ILE A 33 -0.84 -15.44 2.50
CA ILE A 33 -1.76 -16.58 2.32
C ILE A 33 -1.90 -16.90 0.83
N PHE A 34 -2.07 -15.89 -0.01
CA PHE A 34 -2.17 -16.08 -1.45
C PHE A 34 -0.89 -16.71 -2.04
N LEU A 35 0.29 -16.21 -1.65
CA LEU A 35 1.58 -16.74 -2.11
C LEU A 35 1.78 -18.20 -1.69
N PHE A 36 1.44 -18.55 -0.45
CA PHE A 36 1.58 -19.92 0.05
C PHE A 36 0.62 -20.89 -0.66
N MET A 37 -0.64 -20.48 -0.82
CA MET A 37 -1.66 -21.26 -1.53
C MET A 37 -1.26 -21.53 -2.98
N MET A 38 -0.75 -20.50 -3.67
CA MET A 38 -0.27 -20.65 -5.04
C MET A 38 0.96 -21.55 -5.12
N PHE A 39 1.88 -21.46 -4.15
CA PHE A 39 3.04 -22.34 -4.08
C PHE A 39 2.65 -23.82 -3.94
N GLN A 40 1.73 -24.12 -3.03
CA GLN A 40 1.18 -25.47 -2.86
C GLN A 40 0.49 -25.95 -4.15
N GLY A 41 -0.35 -25.13 -4.76
CA GLY A 41 -1.07 -25.48 -5.99
C GLY A 41 -0.12 -25.79 -7.16
N LEU A 42 0.90 -24.95 -7.36
CA LEU A 42 1.93 -25.17 -8.38
C LEU A 42 2.79 -26.41 -8.08
N THR A 43 3.08 -26.68 -6.82
CA THR A 43 3.81 -27.88 -6.39
C THR A 43 3.01 -29.15 -6.71
N ILE A 44 1.73 -29.19 -6.36
CA ILE A 44 0.82 -30.31 -6.70
C ILE A 44 0.78 -30.53 -8.22
N LEU A 45 0.68 -29.45 -8.99
CA LEU A 45 0.69 -29.54 -10.46
C LEU A 45 2.01 -30.09 -10.99
N ALA A 46 3.14 -29.66 -10.42
CA ALA A 46 4.47 -30.10 -10.84
C ALA A 46 4.72 -31.58 -10.49
N PHE A 47 4.25 -32.06 -9.33
CA PHE A 47 4.38 -33.47 -8.93
C PHE A 47 3.56 -34.42 -9.80
N ASN A 48 2.44 -33.94 -10.37
CA ASN A 48 1.59 -34.67 -11.31
C ASN A 48 1.96 -34.46 -12.79
N ASP A 49 3.19 -34.01 -13.07
CA ASP A 49 3.72 -33.79 -14.42
C ASP A 49 2.86 -32.85 -15.29
N GLY A 50 2.11 -31.94 -14.67
CA GLY A 50 1.24 -30.97 -15.35
C GLY A 50 -0.06 -31.55 -15.94
N LYS A 51 -0.38 -32.82 -15.67
CA LYS A 51 -1.61 -33.45 -16.18
C LYS A 51 -2.80 -33.12 -15.30
N PHE A 52 -3.89 -32.61 -15.88
CA PHE A 52 -5.15 -32.35 -15.18
C PHE A 52 -5.97 -33.64 -15.05
N ASN A 53 -5.59 -34.51 -14.11
CA ASN A 53 -6.33 -35.74 -13.81
C ASN A 53 -7.21 -35.58 -12.56
N ALA A 54 -8.15 -36.49 -12.35
CA ALA A 54 -8.97 -36.55 -11.14
C ALA A 54 -8.12 -36.61 -9.85
N LYS A 55 -6.94 -37.25 -9.93
CA LYS A 55 -5.93 -37.27 -8.85
C LYS A 55 -5.45 -35.85 -8.50
N THR A 56 -5.05 -35.09 -9.51
CA THR A 56 -4.59 -33.70 -9.35
C THR A 56 -5.70 -32.81 -8.81
N LEU A 57 -6.94 -33.00 -9.26
CA LEU A 57 -8.09 -32.24 -8.77
C LEU A 57 -8.38 -32.55 -7.28
N ARG A 58 -8.27 -33.82 -6.88
CA ARG A 58 -8.38 -34.23 -5.48
C ARG A 58 -7.27 -33.62 -4.62
N GLU A 59 -6.04 -33.60 -5.12
CA GLU A 59 -4.92 -32.99 -4.41
C GLU A 59 -5.06 -31.47 -4.33
N ILE A 60 -5.54 -30.79 -5.37
CA ILE A 60 -5.85 -29.34 -5.36
C ILE A 60 -6.90 -29.01 -4.29
N LEU A 61 -7.82 -29.92 -3.98
CA LEU A 61 -8.80 -29.70 -2.91
C LEU A 61 -8.14 -29.52 -1.53
N SER A 62 -6.89 -30.00 -1.35
CA SER A 62 -6.10 -29.77 -0.13
C SER A 62 -5.77 -28.29 0.12
N LEU A 63 -5.90 -27.42 -0.89
CA LEU A 63 -5.78 -25.98 -0.74
C LEU A 63 -6.81 -25.41 0.24
N GLY A 64 -8.02 -25.97 0.29
CA GLY A 64 -9.09 -25.51 1.18
C GLY A 64 -8.70 -25.60 2.67
N PRO A 65 -8.34 -26.79 3.17
CA PRO A 65 -7.81 -26.95 4.53
C PRO A 65 -6.58 -26.07 4.82
N THR A 66 -5.63 -25.98 3.88
CA THR A 66 -4.46 -25.10 4.05
C THR A 66 -4.87 -23.65 4.27
N PHE A 67 -5.82 -23.14 3.47
CA PHE A 67 -6.32 -21.77 3.63
C PHE A 67 -6.89 -21.53 5.03
N VAL A 68 -7.63 -22.50 5.58
CA VAL A 68 -8.20 -22.42 6.93
C VAL A 68 -7.08 -22.41 7.98
N VAL A 69 -6.09 -23.30 7.88
CA VAL A 69 -4.95 -23.34 8.79
C VAL A 69 -4.15 -22.04 8.78
N MET A 70 -3.88 -21.49 7.59
CA MET A 70 -3.19 -20.22 7.43
C MET A 70 -3.98 -19.05 8.03
N LYS A 71 -5.31 -19.07 7.91
CA LYS A 71 -6.18 -18.09 8.56
C LYS A 71 -6.20 -18.21 10.08
N LEU A 72 -6.15 -19.42 10.63
CA LEU A 72 -5.99 -19.61 12.07
C LEU A 72 -4.64 -19.09 12.56
N PHE A 73 -3.57 -19.33 11.78
CA PHE A 73 -2.23 -18.83 12.10
C PHE A 73 -2.16 -17.30 12.11
N GLU A 74 -2.79 -16.64 11.14
CA GLU A 74 -2.98 -15.17 11.14
C GLU A 74 -3.65 -14.70 12.44
N SER A 75 -4.80 -15.29 12.82
CA SER A 75 -5.49 -14.89 14.05
C SER A 75 -4.67 -15.10 15.32
N VAL A 76 -3.82 -16.15 15.36
CA VAL A 76 -2.90 -16.38 16.47
C VAL A 76 -1.82 -15.29 16.52
N LEU A 77 -1.24 -14.91 15.37
CA LEU A 77 -0.26 -13.84 15.30
C LEU A 77 -0.84 -12.48 15.70
N ASP A 78 -2.08 -12.18 15.34
CA ASP A 78 -2.78 -10.97 15.77
C ASP A 78 -2.85 -10.90 17.31
N ILE A 79 -3.19 -12.02 17.96
CA ILE A 79 -3.22 -12.12 19.43
C ILE A 79 -1.82 -11.87 20.01
N PHE A 80 -0.78 -12.48 19.44
CA PHE A 80 0.60 -12.25 19.90
C PHE A 80 1.04 -10.80 19.72
N MET A 81 0.69 -10.15 18.60
CA MET A 81 1.04 -8.76 18.34
C MET A 81 0.34 -7.80 19.31
N ILE A 82 -0.94 -8.03 19.61
CA ILE A 82 -1.68 -7.28 20.63
C ILE A 82 -1.03 -7.45 22.01
N LYS A 83 -0.60 -8.66 22.36
CA LYS A 83 0.13 -8.91 23.61
C LYS A 83 1.47 -8.16 23.65
N ALA A 84 2.25 -8.21 22.57
CA ALA A 84 3.56 -7.55 22.49
C ALA A 84 3.45 -6.02 22.60
N LEU A 85 2.51 -5.40 21.87
CA LEU A 85 2.26 -3.95 21.94
C LEU A 85 1.82 -3.50 23.33
N GLN A 86 1.11 -4.35 24.07
CA GLN A 86 0.63 -4.01 25.40
C GLN A 86 1.70 -4.20 26.49
N GLU A 87 2.63 -5.15 26.30
CA GLU A 87 3.75 -5.40 27.22
C GLU A 87 4.73 -4.21 27.25
N GLU A 88 4.94 -3.51 26.13
CA GLU A 88 5.72 -2.26 26.11
C GLU A 88 4.97 -1.05 26.71
N SER A 89 3.63 -1.04 26.66
CA SER A 89 2.81 0.11 27.12
C SER A 89 2.56 0.16 28.63
N LYS A 90 2.86 -0.89 29.42
CA LYS A 90 2.54 -0.94 30.85
C LYS A 90 3.75 -1.28 31.73
N SER A 91 4.27 -0.25 32.40
CA SER A 91 5.13 -0.39 33.59
C SER A 91 4.38 -0.92 34.83
N ASN A 92 3.04 -1.01 34.83
CA ASN A 92 2.29 -1.68 35.91
C ASN A 92 0.81 -1.84 35.50
N GLY A 93 0.33 -3.07 35.35
CA GLY A 93 -1.09 -3.30 35.08
C GLY A 93 -1.53 -4.72 35.37
N ASN A 94 -2.36 -4.85 36.41
CA ASN A 94 -2.87 -6.09 37.00
C ASN A 94 -3.24 -7.17 35.96
N SER A 95 -2.60 -8.34 36.05
CA SER A 95 -2.63 -9.40 35.01
C SER A 95 -4.03 -9.97 34.74
N VAL A 96 -4.97 -9.80 35.67
CA VAL A 96 -6.33 -10.36 35.62
C VAL A 96 -7.26 -9.57 34.68
N VAL A 97 -7.23 -8.23 34.73
CA VAL A 97 -8.04 -7.37 33.84
C VAL A 97 -7.60 -7.56 32.39
N PHE A 98 -6.31 -7.78 32.18
CA PHE A 98 -5.75 -8.10 30.87
C PHE A 98 -6.15 -9.49 30.37
N ARG A 99 -6.10 -10.53 31.21
CA ARG A 99 -6.59 -11.86 30.84
C ARG A 99 -8.07 -11.81 30.43
N LEU A 100 -8.89 -11.07 31.17
CA LEU A 100 -10.29 -10.84 30.80
C LEU A 100 -10.41 -10.08 29.48
N TYR A 101 -9.62 -9.02 29.26
CA TYR A 101 -9.62 -8.26 28.00
C TYR A 101 -9.22 -9.11 26.78
N VAL A 102 -8.17 -9.94 26.91
CA VAL A 102 -7.72 -10.87 25.86
C VAL A 102 -8.75 -11.96 25.61
N ILE A 103 -9.42 -12.47 26.65
CA ILE A 103 -10.52 -13.43 26.48
C ILE A 103 -11.69 -12.77 25.74
N VAL A 104 -12.07 -11.54 26.09
CA VAL A 104 -13.16 -10.81 25.43
C VAL A 104 -12.83 -10.52 23.96
N ILE A 105 -11.61 -10.07 23.65
CA ILE A 105 -11.16 -9.88 22.27
C ILE A 105 -11.03 -11.20 21.53
N GLY A 106 -10.53 -12.25 22.17
CA GLY A 106 -10.42 -13.58 21.59
C GLY A 106 -11.78 -14.19 21.26
N ILE A 107 -12.78 -14.00 22.14
CA ILE A 107 -14.17 -14.36 21.88
C ILE A 107 -14.73 -13.52 20.73
N TYR A 108 -14.50 -12.20 20.73
CA TYR A 108 -14.93 -11.31 19.65
C TYR A 108 -14.32 -11.71 18.30
N ALA A 109 -13.01 -11.94 18.23
CA ALA A 109 -12.29 -12.40 17.05
C ALA A 109 -12.74 -13.79 16.60
N GLY A 110 -12.96 -14.73 17.54
CA GLY A 110 -13.49 -16.06 17.25
C GLY A 110 -14.92 -16.02 16.68
N VAL A 111 -15.78 -15.15 17.22
CA VAL A 111 -17.13 -14.90 16.69
C VAL A 111 -17.06 -14.26 15.29
N GLN A 112 -16.17 -13.28 15.09
CA GLN A 112 -15.94 -12.63 13.80
C GLN A 112 -15.44 -13.64 12.74
N PHE A 113 -14.53 -14.54 13.12
CA PHE A 113 -14.01 -15.62 12.29
C PHE A 113 -15.11 -16.63 11.93
N PHE A 114 -15.90 -17.08 12.92
CA PHE A 114 -17.00 -18.03 12.71
C PHE A 114 -18.07 -17.46 11.77
N ILE A 115 -18.46 -16.19 11.96
CA ILE A 115 -19.42 -15.51 11.08
C ILE A 115 -18.84 -15.31 9.67
N SER A 116 -17.54 -14.98 9.55
CA SER A 116 -16.86 -14.83 8.25
C SER A 116 -16.79 -16.15 7.49
N PHE A 117 -16.55 -17.25 8.20
CA PHE A 117 -16.57 -18.60 7.65
C PHE A 117 -17.99 -18.98 7.16
N LEU A 118 -19.01 -18.77 7.99
CA LEU A 118 -20.41 -19.04 7.62
C LEU A 118 -20.85 -18.23 6.38
N MET A 119 -20.51 -16.93 6.32
CA MET A 119 -20.91 -16.05 5.22
C MET A 119 -20.20 -16.32 3.90
N ARG A 120 -19.14 -17.14 3.90
CA ARG A 120 -18.47 -17.62 2.69
C ARG A 120 -19.21 -18.76 2.01
N ILE A 121 -20.13 -19.42 2.73
CA ILE A 121 -21.04 -20.42 2.18
C ILE A 121 -22.17 -19.69 1.41
N PRO A 122 -22.40 -20.00 0.12
CA PRO A 122 -23.39 -19.30 -0.71
C PRO A 122 -24.82 -19.34 -0.17
N ALA A 123 -25.19 -20.40 0.55
CA ALA A 123 -26.51 -20.56 1.18
C ALA A 123 -26.72 -19.58 2.35
N CYS A 124 -25.72 -19.41 3.22
CA CYS A 124 -25.76 -18.45 4.34
C CYS A 124 -25.78 -17.00 3.84
N HIS A 125 -24.99 -16.69 2.80
CA HIS A 125 -25.01 -15.36 2.18
C HIS A 125 -26.41 -15.01 1.61
N ARG A 126 -27.07 -15.99 0.96
CA ARG A 126 -28.41 -15.82 0.38
C ARG A 126 -29.48 -15.58 1.47
N LEU A 127 -29.41 -16.33 2.57
CA LEU A 127 -30.30 -16.17 3.73
C LEU A 127 -30.08 -14.83 4.47
N THR A 128 -28.83 -14.43 4.70
CA THR A 128 -28.52 -13.14 5.36
C THR A 128 -28.95 -11.93 4.53
N ASN A 129 -28.91 -12.01 3.20
CA ASN A 129 -29.43 -10.95 2.35
C ASN A 129 -30.96 -10.90 2.34
N GLN A 130 -31.64 -12.06 2.38
CA GLN A 130 -33.11 -12.12 2.51
C GLN A 130 -33.58 -11.59 3.87
N CYS A 131 -32.84 -11.85 4.95
CA CYS A 131 -33.13 -11.35 6.31
C CYS A 131 -32.53 -9.96 6.61
N GLY A 132 -32.13 -9.19 5.58
CA GLY A 132 -31.42 -7.90 5.76
C GLY A 132 -32.21 -6.79 6.48
N ARG A 133 -33.52 -6.98 6.66
CA ARG A 133 -34.41 -6.02 7.35
C ARG A 133 -34.44 -6.21 8.87
N TRP A 134 -33.81 -7.26 9.39
CA TRP A 134 -33.78 -7.57 10.81
C TRP A 134 -32.69 -6.77 11.54
N PRO A 135 -32.98 -6.18 12.72
CA PRO A 135 -32.01 -5.38 13.48
C PRO A 135 -30.72 -6.13 13.82
N LEU A 136 -30.80 -7.43 14.12
CA LEU A 136 -29.64 -8.28 14.40
C LEU A 136 -28.75 -8.48 13.18
N VAL A 137 -29.32 -8.63 11.99
CA VAL A 137 -28.55 -8.76 10.74
C VAL A 137 -27.88 -7.43 10.38
N HIS A 138 -28.55 -6.32 10.63
CA HIS A 138 -27.96 -4.99 10.48
C HIS A 138 -26.84 -4.76 11.50
N PHE A 139 -27.01 -5.16 12.75
CA PHE A 139 -25.97 -5.11 13.78
C PHE A 139 -24.75 -5.97 13.42
N VAL A 140 -24.96 -7.19 12.91
CA VAL A 140 -23.87 -8.06 12.42
C VAL A 140 -23.17 -7.45 11.20
N LYS A 141 -23.90 -6.85 10.27
CA LYS A 141 -23.32 -6.10 9.13
C LYS A 141 -22.52 -4.89 9.60
N TRP A 142 -23.01 -4.17 10.62
CA TRP A 142 -22.33 -3.03 11.25
C TRP A 142 -21.05 -3.46 11.98
N LEU A 143 -21.09 -4.56 12.74
CA LEU A 143 -19.94 -5.13 13.45
C LEU A 143 -18.82 -5.58 12.49
N ARG A 144 -19.20 -5.93 11.25
CA ARG A 144 -18.31 -6.36 10.15
C ARG A 144 -17.98 -5.25 9.16
N GLN A 145 -18.46 -4.02 9.35
CA GLN A 145 -18.11 -2.93 8.45
C GLN A 145 -16.62 -2.63 8.64
N GLU A 146 -15.75 -3.26 7.84
CA GLU A 146 -14.34 -2.91 7.76
C GLU A 146 -14.30 -1.41 7.46
N ARG A 147 -13.83 -0.63 8.43
CA ARG A 147 -13.63 0.82 8.29
C ARG A 147 -12.44 1.06 7.36
N HIS A 148 -12.51 0.58 6.12
CA HIS A 148 -11.71 1.16 5.06
C HIS A 148 -12.26 2.57 4.89
N TYR A 149 -11.55 3.54 5.46
CA TYR A 149 -11.82 4.96 5.35
C TYR A 149 -11.47 5.40 3.92
N VAL A 150 -12.33 5.06 2.97
CA VAL A 150 -12.50 5.77 1.70
C VAL A 150 -14.00 5.74 1.46
N GLY A 151 -14.62 6.91 1.35
CA GLY A 151 -16.05 7.14 1.58
C GLY A 151 -16.99 6.11 0.94
N ARG A 152 -18.09 5.78 1.65
CA ARG A 152 -19.28 5.14 1.05
C ARG A 152 -19.71 5.97 -0.16
N GLY A 153 -19.36 5.55 -1.37
CA GLY A 153 -19.72 6.23 -2.62
C GLY A 153 -18.56 6.71 -3.49
N MET A 154 -17.30 6.65 -3.05
CA MET A 154 -16.16 6.82 -3.95
C MET A 154 -15.88 5.52 -4.69
N TYR A 155 -16.66 5.24 -5.73
CA TYR A 155 -16.32 4.19 -6.68
C TYR A 155 -15.12 4.67 -7.50
N GLU A 156 -14.00 3.95 -7.42
CA GLU A 156 -12.91 4.09 -8.37
C GLU A 156 -13.49 3.99 -9.79
N ARG A 157 -13.07 4.88 -10.69
CA ARG A 157 -13.50 4.84 -12.09
C ARG A 157 -13.17 3.44 -12.62
N SER A 158 -14.12 2.79 -13.29
CA SER A 158 -13.93 1.40 -13.75
C SER A 158 -12.68 1.21 -14.61
N SER A 159 -12.25 2.26 -15.33
CA SER A 159 -10.98 2.26 -16.08
C SER A 159 -9.75 2.06 -15.19
N ASP A 160 -9.69 2.72 -14.04
CA ASP A 160 -8.51 2.69 -13.18
C ASP A 160 -8.45 1.39 -12.37
N PHE A 161 -9.61 0.88 -11.98
CA PHE A 161 -9.74 -0.49 -11.47
C PHE A 161 -9.25 -1.54 -12.49
N ILE A 162 -9.66 -1.45 -13.76
CA ILE A 162 -9.23 -2.39 -14.81
C ILE A 162 -7.72 -2.29 -15.05
N LYS A 163 -7.15 -1.08 -15.11
CA LYS A 163 -5.69 -0.89 -15.25
C LYS A 163 -4.95 -1.54 -14.09
N TYR A 164 -5.40 -1.30 -12.86
CA TYR A 164 -4.83 -1.91 -11.65
C TYR A 164 -4.92 -3.44 -11.68
N MET A 165 -6.07 -3.99 -12.07
CA MET A 165 -6.28 -5.43 -12.20
C MET A 165 -5.33 -6.03 -13.26
N LEU A 166 -5.21 -5.40 -14.43
CA LEU A 166 -4.32 -5.86 -15.50
C LEU A 166 -2.85 -5.80 -15.08
N PHE A 167 -2.45 -4.72 -14.40
CA PHE A 167 -1.10 -4.55 -13.87
C PHE A 167 -0.70 -5.74 -12.96
N TRP A 168 -1.56 -6.08 -11.99
CA TRP A 168 -1.30 -7.21 -11.11
C TRP A 168 -1.41 -8.56 -11.82
N LEU A 169 -2.32 -8.72 -12.79
CA LEU A 169 -2.43 -9.94 -13.57
C LEU A 169 -1.11 -10.24 -14.30
N VAL A 170 -0.51 -9.24 -14.94
CA VAL A 170 0.78 -9.38 -15.64
C VAL A 170 1.89 -9.79 -14.66
N ILE A 171 2.01 -9.10 -13.53
CA ILE A 171 3.02 -9.41 -12.50
C ILE A 171 2.85 -10.84 -12.00
N LEU A 172 1.64 -11.21 -11.60
CA LEU A 172 1.35 -12.54 -11.05
C LEU A 172 1.54 -13.64 -12.09
N SER A 173 1.09 -13.43 -13.32
CA SER A 173 1.28 -14.39 -14.42
C SER A 173 2.76 -14.67 -14.67
N GLY A 174 3.57 -13.60 -14.85
CA GLY A 174 5.02 -13.73 -15.04
C GLY A 174 5.71 -14.42 -13.87
N LYS A 175 5.37 -14.01 -12.65
CA LYS A 175 5.92 -14.56 -11.41
C LYS A 175 5.59 -16.05 -11.23
N PHE A 176 4.34 -16.46 -11.44
CA PHE A 176 3.94 -17.86 -11.28
C PHE A 176 4.44 -18.75 -12.41
N ALA A 177 4.56 -18.23 -13.63
CA ALA A 177 5.22 -18.93 -14.72
C ALA A 177 6.70 -19.19 -14.40
N PHE A 178 7.43 -18.15 -13.97
CA PHE A 178 8.83 -18.27 -13.55
C PHE A 178 8.99 -19.29 -12.41
N ALA A 179 8.18 -19.18 -11.35
CA ALA A 179 8.20 -20.11 -10.23
C ALA A 179 7.92 -21.56 -10.67
N TYR A 180 6.94 -21.78 -11.55
CA TYR A 180 6.63 -23.13 -12.00
C TYR A 180 7.76 -23.74 -12.83
N PHE A 181 8.24 -23.03 -13.86
CA PHE A 181 9.19 -23.58 -14.82
C PHE A 181 10.62 -23.66 -14.29
N LEU A 182 11.07 -22.66 -13.54
CA LEU A 182 12.47 -22.54 -13.13
C LEU A 182 12.74 -22.95 -11.68
N GLN A 183 11.74 -22.87 -10.80
CA GLN A 183 11.92 -23.23 -9.38
C GLN A 183 11.35 -24.60 -9.07
N ILE A 184 10.03 -24.77 -9.22
CA ILE A 184 9.32 -25.94 -8.70
C ILE A 184 9.56 -27.17 -9.58
N ARG A 185 9.39 -27.06 -10.91
CA ARG A 185 9.49 -28.21 -11.82
C ARG A 185 10.86 -28.91 -11.78
N PRO A 186 12.01 -28.19 -11.75
CA PRO A 186 13.33 -28.83 -11.64
C PRO A 186 13.54 -29.59 -10.32
N LEU A 187 12.88 -29.19 -9.23
CA LEU A 187 13.00 -29.82 -7.91
C LEU A 187 12.23 -31.13 -7.79
N VAL A 188 11.20 -31.35 -8.60
CA VAL A 188 10.35 -32.54 -8.49
C VAL A 188 11.16 -33.82 -8.73
N LYS A 189 12.01 -33.84 -9.75
CA LYS A 189 12.85 -35.02 -10.08
C LYS A 189 13.80 -35.42 -8.94
N PRO A 190 14.66 -34.52 -8.42
CA PRO A 190 15.54 -34.86 -7.30
C PRO A 190 14.75 -35.17 -6.03
N THR A 191 13.62 -34.50 -5.78
CA THR A 191 12.77 -34.80 -4.60
C THR A 191 12.19 -36.20 -4.67
N LYS A 192 11.65 -36.63 -5.83
CA LYS A 192 11.19 -38.01 -6.04
C LYS A 192 12.31 -39.03 -5.82
N ALA A 193 13.53 -38.74 -6.29
CA ALA A 193 14.68 -39.62 -6.10
C ALA A 193 15.11 -39.76 -4.63
N ILE A 194 15.11 -38.66 -3.86
CA ILE A 194 15.45 -38.66 -2.42
C ILE A 194 14.41 -39.44 -1.60
N ILE A 195 13.13 -39.33 -1.94
CA ILE A 195 12.05 -40.02 -1.21
C ILE A 195 12.07 -41.53 -1.46
N ILE A 196 12.42 -41.98 -2.67
CA ILE A 196 12.49 -43.41 -3.03
C ILE A 196 13.73 -44.09 -2.45
N ALA A 197 14.77 -43.34 -2.10
CA ALA A 197 16.02 -43.89 -1.58
C ALA A 197 15.91 -44.22 -0.07
N ASP A 198 15.70 -45.50 0.25
CA ASP A 198 15.45 -45.94 1.63
C ASP A 198 16.72 -46.15 2.49
N ASN A 199 17.93 -46.05 1.92
CA ASN A 199 19.16 -46.36 2.67
C ASN A 199 20.37 -45.48 2.25
N ILE A 200 20.26 -44.17 2.50
CA ILE A 200 21.37 -43.23 2.31
C ILE A 200 22.16 -43.15 3.61
N ASN A 201 23.43 -43.58 3.59
CA ASN A 201 24.37 -43.30 4.69
C ASN A 201 24.88 -41.87 4.54
N TYR A 202 24.32 -40.95 5.33
CA TYR A 202 24.75 -39.56 5.34
C TYR A 202 26.05 -39.43 6.15
N SER A 203 27.06 -38.79 5.56
CA SER A 203 28.33 -38.50 6.23
C SER A 203 28.26 -37.27 7.15
N TRP A 204 27.26 -36.41 6.95
CA TRP A 204 27.04 -35.17 7.69
C TRP A 204 25.95 -35.31 8.76
N HIS A 205 26.14 -34.55 9.85
CA HIS A 205 25.46 -34.57 11.17
C HIS A 205 24.16 -35.38 11.33
N ASP A 206 24.18 -36.28 12.32
CA ASP A 206 23.08 -37.10 12.86
C ASP A 206 21.74 -36.36 13.06
N PHE A 207 21.74 -35.02 13.20
CA PHE A 207 20.55 -34.20 13.41
C PHE A 207 19.62 -34.10 12.19
N VAL A 208 20.18 -34.12 10.97
CA VAL A 208 19.41 -33.89 9.73
C VAL A 208 18.89 -35.22 9.15
N SER A 209 19.58 -36.32 9.39
CA SER A 209 19.36 -37.56 8.65
C SER A 209 18.81 -38.69 9.51
N LYS A 210 19.25 -38.80 10.77
CA LYS A 210 19.02 -40.00 11.57
C LYS A 210 17.55 -40.05 11.98
N ASN A 211 16.87 -41.11 11.57
CA ASN A 211 15.51 -41.45 12.00
C ASN A 211 14.34 -40.62 11.42
N ASN A 212 14.54 -39.83 10.35
CA ASN A 212 13.50 -38.92 9.82
C ASN A 212 13.13 -39.12 8.34
N HIS A 213 13.19 -40.34 7.80
CA HIS A 213 12.71 -40.69 6.44
C HIS A 213 13.12 -39.66 5.34
N ASN A 214 14.37 -39.17 5.37
CA ASN A 214 14.91 -38.15 4.45
C ASN A 214 14.17 -36.79 4.40
N ALA A 215 13.22 -36.52 5.30
CA ALA A 215 12.35 -35.34 5.24
C ALA A 215 13.12 -34.02 5.41
N LEU A 216 14.09 -33.97 6.34
CA LEU A 216 14.92 -32.79 6.56
C LEU A 216 15.84 -32.50 5.37
N THR A 217 16.36 -33.53 4.69
CA THR A 217 17.10 -33.37 3.43
C THR A 217 16.24 -32.69 2.36
N VAL A 218 14.98 -33.10 2.23
CA VAL A 218 14.02 -32.46 1.32
C VAL A 218 13.79 -30.99 1.74
N VAL A 219 13.57 -30.72 3.02
CA VAL A 219 13.41 -29.35 3.53
C VAL A 219 14.63 -28.48 3.21
N SER A 220 15.85 -28.98 3.40
CA SER A 220 17.08 -28.24 3.09
C SER A 220 17.22 -27.90 1.59
N VAL A 221 16.75 -28.79 0.71
CA VAL A 221 16.76 -28.54 -0.75
C VAL A 221 15.68 -27.52 -1.15
N TRP A 222 14.51 -27.56 -0.49
CA TRP A 222 13.39 -26.68 -0.81
C TRP A 222 13.48 -25.30 -0.16
N ALA A 223 14.07 -25.16 1.03
CA ALA A 223 14.09 -23.92 1.79
C ALA A 223 14.71 -22.72 1.04
N PRO A 224 15.87 -22.83 0.36
CA PRO A 224 16.42 -21.74 -0.43
C PRO A 224 15.50 -21.32 -1.57
N VAL A 225 14.83 -22.28 -2.21
CA VAL A 225 13.95 -22.02 -3.33
C VAL A 225 12.66 -21.34 -2.88
N VAL A 226 12.10 -21.76 -1.75
CA VAL A 226 10.95 -21.08 -1.12
C VAL A 226 11.31 -19.65 -0.75
N ALA A 227 12.51 -19.41 -0.20
CA ALA A 227 12.96 -18.06 0.13
C ALA A 227 13.04 -17.15 -1.11
N ILE A 228 13.62 -17.65 -2.22
CA ILE A 228 13.67 -16.93 -3.50
C ILE A 228 12.24 -16.67 -4.03
N TYR A 229 11.38 -17.68 -4.00
CA TYR A 229 9.97 -17.56 -4.43
C TYR A 229 9.21 -16.43 -3.70
N LEU A 230 9.50 -16.23 -2.41
CA LEU A 230 8.90 -15.15 -1.62
C LEU A 230 9.50 -13.78 -1.97
N LEU A 231 10.80 -13.71 -2.26
CA LEU A 231 11.50 -12.47 -2.63
C LEU A 231 11.12 -12.01 -4.05
N ASP A 232 10.92 -12.94 -4.97
CA ASP A 232 10.74 -12.66 -6.40
C ASP A 232 9.55 -11.75 -6.70
N ILE A 233 8.49 -11.77 -5.88
CA ILE A 233 7.34 -10.89 -6.08
C ILE A 233 7.75 -9.41 -6.10
N TYR A 234 8.77 -9.03 -5.32
CA TYR A 234 9.32 -7.69 -5.30
C TYR A 234 10.09 -7.38 -6.59
N VAL A 235 10.85 -8.34 -7.11
CA VAL A 235 11.60 -8.20 -8.37
C VAL A 235 10.64 -8.02 -9.55
N PHE A 236 9.60 -8.87 -9.65
CA PHE A 236 8.58 -8.72 -10.69
C PHE A 236 7.82 -7.40 -10.58
N TYR A 237 7.45 -7.01 -9.36
CA TYR A 237 6.78 -5.73 -9.14
C TYR A 237 7.64 -4.54 -9.54
N THR A 238 8.90 -4.48 -9.11
CA THR A 238 9.81 -3.36 -9.41
C THR A 238 10.11 -3.23 -10.90
N LEU A 239 10.29 -4.34 -11.61
CA LEU A 239 10.55 -4.31 -13.04
C LEU A 239 9.32 -3.84 -13.82
N VAL A 240 8.14 -4.39 -13.53
CA VAL A 240 6.90 -4.02 -14.24
C VAL A 240 6.46 -2.60 -13.85
N SER A 241 6.61 -2.19 -12.59
CA SER A 241 6.28 -0.83 -12.15
C SER A 241 7.21 0.22 -12.74
N ALA A 242 8.50 -0.08 -12.92
CA ALA A 242 9.44 0.80 -13.62
C ALA A 242 9.03 0.98 -15.09
N VAL A 243 8.70 -0.10 -15.80
CA VAL A 243 8.24 -0.03 -17.20
C VAL A 243 6.91 0.72 -17.31
N TYR A 244 5.93 0.37 -16.47
CA TYR A 244 4.62 1.03 -16.50
C TYR A 244 4.72 2.51 -16.11
N GLY A 245 5.51 2.83 -15.08
CA GLY A 245 5.78 4.20 -14.64
C GLY A 245 6.52 5.02 -15.69
N PHE A 246 7.46 4.41 -16.42
CA PHE A 246 8.12 5.04 -17.56
C PHE A 246 7.13 5.35 -18.70
N LEU A 247 6.26 4.40 -19.07
CA LEU A 247 5.26 4.59 -20.11
C LEU A 247 4.24 5.67 -19.73
N LEU A 248 3.79 5.68 -18.48
CA LEU A 248 2.88 6.69 -17.96
C LEU A 248 3.56 8.06 -17.90
N GLY A 249 4.81 8.11 -17.45
CA GLY A 249 5.65 9.31 -17.48
C GLY A 249 5.82 9.89 -18.89
N ALA A 250 6.11 9.04 -19.87
CA ALA A 250 6.21 9.45 -21.26
C ALA A 250 4.87 9.94 -21.84
N ARG A 251 3.76 9.28 -21.51
CA ARG A 251 2.41 9.69 -21.93
C ARG A 251 2.02 11.05 -21.36
N ASP A 252 2.27 11.25 -20.07
CA ASP A 252 1.94 12.48 -19.35
C ASP A 252 2.99 13.58 -19.56
N ARG A 253 3.97 13.33 -20.44
CA ARG A 253 5.08 14.24 -20.76
C ARG A 253 5.82 14.70 -19.51
N LEU A 254 5.87 13.85 -18.48
CA LEU A 254 6.66 14.06 -17.28
C LEU A 254 8.13 14.08 -17.70
N GLY A 255 8.72 15.28 -17.67
CA GLY A 255 10.05 15.55 -18.21
C GLY A 255 10.10 16.46 -19.44
N GLU A 256 8.98 17.08 -19.84
CA GLU A 256 8.96 18.22 -20.80
C GLU A 256 9.57 19.49 -20.17
N ILE A 257 9.37 19.68 -18.85
CA ILE A 257 9.98 20.77 -18.08
C ILE A 257 11.39 20.35 -17.65
N ARG A 258 12.35 20.47 -18.57
CA ARG A 258 13.77 20.15 -18.30
C ARG A 258 14.60 21.33 -17.86
N SER A 259 14.11 22.56 -18.08
CA SER A 259 14.83 23.78 -17.75
C SER A 259 14.11 24.55 -16.66
N LEU A 260 14.91 25.18 -15.80
CA LEU A 260 14.42 26.09 -14.77
C LEU A 260 13.66 27.27 -15.42
N GLU A 261 14.06 27.69 -16.61
CA GLU A 261 13.35 28.73 -17.37
C GLU A 261 11.94 28.30 -17.82
N ALA A 262 11.77 27.05 -18.26
CA ALA A 262 10.45 26.51 -18.60
C ALA A 262 9.56 26.41 -17.36
N LEU A 263 10.13 25.98 -16.22
CA LEU A 263 9.44 25.93 -14.94
C LEU A 263 8.99 27.34 -14.51
N HIS A 264 9.86 28.34 -14.68
CA HIS A 264 9.54 29.73 -14.35
C HIS A 264 8.38 30.26 -15.20
N LYS A 265 8.44 30.08 -16.53
CA LYS A 265 7.38 30.52 -17.44
C LYS A 265 6.04 29.83 -17.15
N LEU A 266 6.06 28.54 -16.84
CA LEU A 266 4.84 27.80 -16.50
C LEU A 266 4.28 28.23 -15.16
N PHE A 267 5.13 28.50 -14.16
CA PHE A 267 4.67 29.00 -12.87
C PHE A 267 4.08 30.41 -12.98
N GLU A 268 4.64 31.28 -13.83
CA GLU A 268 4.06 32.60 -14.11
C GLU A 268 2.67 32.51 -14.77
N GLN A 269 2.43 31.48 -15.60
CA GLN A 269 1.14 31.23 -16.26
C GLN A 269 0.11 30.50 -15.37
N PHE A 270 0.57 29.84 -14.31
CA PHE A 270 -0.24 28.94 -13.48
C PHE A 270 -1.39 29.65 -12.75
N PRO A 271 -1.19 30.84 -12.11
CA PRO A 271 -2.30 31.56 -11.50
C PRO A 271 -3.41 31.91 -12.49
N GLY A 272 -3.05 32.33 -13.71
CA GLY A 272 -4.01 32.67 -14.76
C GLY A 272 -4.89 31.47 -15.14
N ALA A 273 -4.24 30.33 -15.44
CA ALA A 273 -4.92 29.08 -15.78
C ALA A 273 -5.77 28.52 -14.64
N PHE A 274 -5.31 28.64 -13.39
CA PHE A 274 -6.08 28.29 -12.21
C PHE A 274 -7.38 29.11 -12.14
N MET A 275 -7.28 30.43 -12.30
CA MET A 275 -8.44 31.31 -12.27
C MET A 275 -9.41 31.05 -13.44
N ASP A 276 -8.92 30.67 -14.62
CA ASP A 276 -9.77 30.26 -15.77
C ASP A 276 -10.53 28.94 -15.54
N THR A 277 -9.98 28.05 -14.70
CA THR A 277 -10.57 26.73 -14.42
C THR A 277 -11.55 26.77 -13.24
N LEU A 278 -11.58 27.87 -12.47
CA LEU A 278 -12.54 28.05 -11.38
C LEU A 278 -13.97 28.17 -11.94
N HIS A 279 -14.89 27.39 -11.36
CA HIS A 279 -16.32 27.38 -11.74
C HIS A 279 -17.07 28.70 -11.46
N VAL A 280 -16.42 29.66 -10.79
CA VAL A 280 -17.03 30.94 -10.44
C VAL A 280 -16.66 31.97 -11.52
N PRO A 281 -17.63 32.49 -12.29
CA PRO A 281 -17.34 33.46 -13.33
C PRO A 281 -16.81 34.76 -12.72
N LEU A 282 -15.62 35.16 -13.15
CA LEU A 282 -15.02 36.44 -12.81
C LEU A 282 -15.58 37.51 -13.75
N PRO A 283 -16.25 38.57 -13.25
CA PRO A 283 -16.70 39.65 -14.10
C PRO A 283 -15.50 40.42 -14.66
N ASN A 284 -15.53 40.79 -15.95
CA ASN A 284 -14.57 41.63 -16.69
C ASN A 284 -13.25 41.02 -17.24
N ARG A 285 -13.16 39.72 -17.54
CA ARG A 285 -11.96 39.19 -18.24
C ARG A 285 -11.89 39.52 -19.75
N SER A 286 -12.96 40.04 -20.36
CA SER A 286 -13.15 40.09 -21.82
C SER A 286 -13.36 41.49 -22.44
N SER A 287 -12.71 42.54 -21.94
CA SER A 287 -12.69 43.85 -22.62
C SER A 287 -11.26 44.31 -22.90
N HIS A 288 -11.05 44.88 -24.09
CA HIS A 288 -9.76 45.35 -24.65
C HIS A 288 -8.73 45.78 -23.59
N GLN A 289 -7.68 44.98 -23.43
CA GLN A 289 -6.67 45.19 -22.39
C GLN A 289 -5.52 46.07 -22.92
N SER A 290 -5.29 47.19 -22.24
CA SER A 290 -4.03 47.93 -22.32
C SER A 290 -2.92 47.18 -21.57
N SER A 291 -1.64 47.40 -21.90
CA SER A 291 -0.50 46.69 -21.27
C SER A 291 -0.46 46.83 -19.75
N VAL A 292 -0.96 47.94 -19.20
CA VAL A 292 -1.06 48.20 -17.76
C VAL A 292 -2.10 47.31 -17.08
N GLN A 293 -3.27 47.11 -17.71
CA GLN A 293 -4.34 46.26 -17.17
C GLN A 293 -3.96 44.78 -17.13
N VAL A 294 -3.10 44.31 -18.06
CA VAL A 294 -2.60 42.93 -18.06
C VAL A 294 -1.75 42.65 -16.81
N VAL A 295 -0.89 43.59 -16.43
CA VAL A 295 -0.03 43.46 -15.24
C VAL A 295 -0.85 43.50 -13.95
N GLU A 296 -1.83 44.40 -13.86
CA GLU A 296 -2.75 44.46 -12.70
C GLU A 296 -3.59 43.20 -12.56
N ASN A 297 -4.12 42.66 -13.66
CA ASN A 297 -4.88 41.41 -13.65
C ASN A 297 -4.02 40.21 -13.24
N SER A 298 -2.79 40.12 -13.77
CA SER A 298 -1.84 39.07 -13.38
C SER A 298 -1.52 39.11 -11.88
N LYS A 299 -1.35 40.31 -11.32
CA LYS A 299 -1.14 40.50 -9.88
C LYS A 299 -2.38 40.11 -9.06
N ALA A 300 -3.57 40.46 -9.51
CA ALA A 300 -4.81 40.07 -8.84
C ALA A 300 -5.01 38.55 -8.85
N ASP A 301 -4.72 37.89 -9.97
CA ASP A 301 -4.77 36.43 -10.11
C ASP A 301 -3.74 35.75 -9.18
N ALA A 302 -2.50 36.25 -9.16
CA ALA A 302 -1.45 35.76 -8.28
C ALA A 302 -1.79 35.93 -6.79
N ALA A 303 -2.39 37.06 -6.39
CA ALA A 303 -2.80 37.31 -5.01
C ALA A 303 -3.92 36.36 -4.55
N ARG A 304 -4.85 36.01 -5.45
CA ARG A 304 -5.93 35.05 -5.18
C ARG A 304 -5.44 33.61 -5.16
N PHE A 305 -4.44 33.29 -5.96
CA PHE A 305 -3.81 31.97 -6.00
C PHE A 305 -2.89 31.70 -4.79
N ALA A 306 -2.16 32.71 -4.31
CA ALA A 306 -1.20 32.60 -3.20
C ALA A 306 -1.70 31.84 -1.95
N PRO A 307 -2.91 32.09 -1.39
CA PRO A 307 -3.39 31.35 -0.22
C PRO A 307 -3.57 29.85 -0.50
N PHE A 308 -4.05 29.47 -1.70
CA PHE A 308 -4.22 28.06 -2.07
C PHE A 308 -2.87 27.37 -2.21
N TRP A 309 -1.91 28.02 -2.89
CA TRP A 309 -0.55 27.51 -3.01
C TRP A 309 0.10 27.32 -1.64
N ASN A 310 -0.01 28.31 -0.76
CA ASN A 310 0.58 28.26 0.57
C ASN A 310 -0.04 27.17 1.45
N GLU A 311 -1.33 26.88 1.29
CA GLU A 311 -1.96 25.73 1.96
C GLU A 311 -1.37 24.41 1.48
N ILE A 312 -1.18 24.26 0.16
CA ILE A 312 -0.57 23.05 -0.43
C ILE A 312 0.83 22.84 0.12
N ILE A 313 1.67 23.87 0.13
CA ILE A 313 3.04 23.77 0.64
C ILE A 313 3.05 23.45 2.15
N ARG A 314 2.14 24.04 2.93
CA ARG A 314 2.02 23.72 4.36
C ARG A 314 1.57 22.27 4.57
N ASN A 315 0.63 21.75 3.79
CA ASN A 315 0.24 20.35 3.83
C ASN A 315 1.39 19.41 3.45
N LEU A 316 2.18 19.74 2.41
CA LEU A 316 3.37 18.97 2.05
C LEU A 316 4.39 18.92 3.19
N ARG A 317 4.51 20.01 3.95
CA ARG A 317 5.29 20.03 5.17
C ARG A 317 4.62 19.11 6.23
N GLU A 318 3.33 19.26 6.49
CA GLU A 318 2.62 18.46 7.52
C GLU A 318 2.73 16.95 7.27
N GLU A 319 2.76 16.53 6.00
CA GLU A 319 2.98 15.15 5.56
C GLU A 319 4.47 14.73 5.48
N ASP A 320 5.39 15.58 5.98
CA ASP A 320 6.85 15.37 6.01
C ASP A 320 7.50 15.13 4.62
N TYR A 321 6.90 15.61 3.53
CA TYR A 321 7.51 15.58 2.18
C TYR A 321 8.56 16.67 1.97
N VAL A 322 8.48 17.78 2.72
CA VAL A 322 9.29 18.99 2.53
C VAL A 322 9.80 19.51 3.88
N THR A 323 11.03 20.01 3.91
CA THR A 323 11.63 20.58 5.12
C THR A 323 11.08 21.98 5.44
N ASN A 324 11.29 22.46 6.67
CA ASN A 324 10.87 23.82 7.04
C ASN A 324 11.57 24.90 6.17
N PHE A 325 12.82 24.68 5.79
CA PHE A 325 13.57 25.60 4.94
C PHE A 325 13.01 25.64 3.51
N GLU A 326 12.75 24.48 2.92
CA GLU A 326 12.15 24.39 1.59
C GLU A 326 10.72 24.96 1.58
N MET A 327 9.94 24.75 2.64
CA MET A 327 8.64 25.40 2.81
C MET A 327 8.77 26.93 2.72
N GLU A 328 9.69 27.54 3.48
CA GLU A 328 9.92 28.99 3.43
C GLU A 328 10.30 29.49 2.03
N LEU A 329 11.09 28.72 1.28
CA LEU A 329 11.48 29.07 -0.09
C LEU A 329 10.33 28.99 -1.09
N LEU A 330 9.39 28.05 -0.88
CA LEU A 330 8.26 27.78 -1.76
C LEU A 330 7.04 28.65 -1.49
N LEU A 331 6.90 29.23 -0.29
CA LEU A 331 5.76 30.08 0.07
C LEU A 331 5.68 31.33 -0.82
N MET A 332 4.47 31.61 -1.29
CA MET A 332 4.16 32.78 -2.09
C MET A 332 3.82 33.98 -1.18
N PRO A 333 4.42 35.16 -1.44
CA PRO A 333 4.04 36.39 -0.77
C PRO A 333 2.57 36.76 -1.02
N ARG A 334 1.96 37.53 -0.10
CA ARG A 334 0.54 37.91 -0.17
C ARG A 334 0.20 38.87 -1.32
N ASN A 335 1.19 39.45 -1.99
CA ASN A 335 1.01 40.33 -3.15
C ASN A 335 0.09 41.56 -2.90
N SER A 336 -0.05 42.01 -1.65
CA SER A 336 -1.04 43.03 -1.22
C SER A 336 -0.52 44.48 -1.16
N GLY A 337 0.72 44.76 -1.60
CA GLY A 337 1.32 46.10 -1.54
C GLY A 337 1.10 46.94 -2.81
N ASP A 338 1.53 48.21 -2.80
CA ASP A 338 1.39 49.16 -3.93
C ASP A 338 2.32 48.89 -5.13
N LEU A 339 3.24 47.94 -5.01
CA LEU A 339 4.16 47.61 -6.09
C LEU A 339 3.38 47.03 -7.28
N PRO A 340 3.57 47.53 -8.52
CA PRO A 340 2.83 47.02 -9.69
C PRO A 340 3.27 45.60 -10.09
N LEU A 341 4.36 45.09 -9.53
CA LEU A 341 4.95 43.78 -9.88
C LEU A 341 4.40 42.65 -9.00
N VAL A 342 4.28 41.46 -9.59
CA VAL A 342 4.01 40.21 -8.87
C VAL A 342 5.25 39.77 -8.07
N GLN A 343 5.06 39.56 -6.78
CA GLN A 343 6.05 39.00 -5.87
C GLN A 343 5.95 37.47 -5.92
N TRP A 344 6.98 36.86 -6.50
CA TRP A 344 7.11 35.42 -6.62
C TRP A 344 7.85 34.80 -5.41
N PRO A 345 7.67 33.49 -5.15
CA PRO A 345 8.47 32.74 -4.18
C PRO A 345 9.98 32.87 -4.41
N LEU A 346 10.76 32.73 -3.34
CA LEU A 346 12.22 32.88 -3.33
C LEU A 346 12.93 31.91 -4.29
N PHE A 347 12.44 30.67 -4.42
CA PHE A 347 13.06 29.68 -5.31
C PHE A 347 13.04 30.10 -6.80
N LEU A 348 12.07 30.91 -7.22
CA LEU A 348 12.00 31.43 -8.59
C LEU A 348 12.90 32.64 -8.80
N LEU A 349 13.19 33.39 -7.73
CA LEU A 349 14.04 34.57 -7.75
C LEU A 349 15.54 34.23 -7.80
N ALA A 350 15.94 33.10 -7.20
CA ALA A 350 17.34 32.67 -7.12
C ALA A 350 18.04 32.60 -8.49
N SER A 351 17.32 32.19 -9.54
CA SER A 351 17.87 32.11 -10.90
C SER A 351 18.02 33.46 -11.62
N LYS A 352 17.15 34.43 -11.31
CA LYS A 352 17.19 35.78 -11.91
C LYS A 352 18.38 36.60 -11.41
N VAL A 353 18.83 36.36 -10.18
CA VAL A 353 20.03 37.01 -9.62
C VAL A 353 21.29 36.56 -10.35
N PHE A 354 21.36 35.29 -10.75
CA PHE A 354 22.51 34.73 -11.48
C PHE A 354 22.59 35.21 -12.95
N GLN A 355 21.51 35.75 -13.51
CA GLN A 355 21.49 36.36 -14.85
C GLN A 355 21.81 37.87 -14.82
N LEU A 356 21.76 38.50 -13.64
CA LEU A 356 22.04 39.93 -13.45
C LEU A 356 23.48 40.22 -13.00
N LEU A 357 24.23 39.17 -12.62
CA LEU A 357 25.69 39.15 -12.44
C LEU A 357 26.34 38.64 -13.73
#